data_AF-A0A963WDI6-F1
#
_entry.id   AF-A0A963WDI6-F1
#
_cell.length_a   1.000
_cell.length_b   1.000
_cell.length_c   1.000
_cell.angle_alpha   90.00
_cell.angle_beta   90.00
_cell.angle_gamma   90.00
#
_symmetry.space_group_name_H-M   'P 1'
#
loop_
_entity.id
_entity.type
_entity.pdbx_description
1 polymer ?
#
loop_
_entity_poly.entity_id
_entity_poly.type
_entity_poly.pdbx_seq_one_letter_code
_entity_poly.pdbx_strand_id
1 'polypeptide(L)'
;NISRHREMGKPPFQAAMDGAGEIGFTIISLTVSLIAVLIPLLFMQEVIGRLFREFAVTLAITILISALVSLTLVPMMSARWLEPLSEVHGRMSRWVQARMDGLVGHYDRGLQWVLARQGFTLLVALATLVLTAVLYWAIPKSLFPTQSTGQLQGRVQASPDVSFERMALLQQAAARVVLADPAVQTVNAVVGVDANNNSMLSNGKLTVNLRPRGIFSESEAAIM
;
A
#
# COMPACT_ATOMS: atom_id res chain seq x y z
N ASN A 1 -5.78 -27.85 -9.85
CA ASN A 1 -6.73 -28.99 -9.85
C ASN A 1 -7.30 -29.32 -11.22
N ILE A 2 -7.81 -28.35 -12.00
CA ILE A 2 -8.31 -28.65 -13.36
C ILE A 2 -7.22 -29.28 -14.25
N SER A 3 -5.99 -28.74 -14.31
CA SER A 3 -4.91 -29.36 -15.11
C SER A 3 -4.50 -30.75 -14.59
N ARG A 4 -4.48 -30.96 -13.28
CA ARG A 4 -4.27 -32.30 -12.69
C ARG A 4 -5.33 -33.30 -13.17
N HIS A 5 -6.61 -32.93 -13.16
CA HIS A 5 -7.69 -33.78 -13.68
C HIS A 5 -7.56 -34.02 -15.20
N ARG A 6 -7.05 -33.03 -15.94
CA ARG A 6 -6.69 -33.20 -17.35
C ARG A 6 -5.55 -34.20 -17.54
N GLU A 7 -4.49 -34.12 -16.74
CA GLU A 7 -3.33 -35.02 -16.77
C GLU A 7 -3.73 -36.46 -16.42
N MET A 8 -4.74 -36.63 -15.56
CA MET A 8 -5.37 -37.93 -15.29
C MET A 8 -6.28 -38.44 -16.43
N GLY A 9 -6.37 -37.72 -17.56
CA GLY A 9 -7.09 -38.15 -18.76
C GLY A 9 -8.57 -37.73 -18.83
N LYS A 10 -9.09 -36.94 -17.88
CA LYS A 10 -10.50 -36.52 -17.91
C LYS A 10 -10.78 -35.49 -19.03
N PRO A 11 -11.97 -35.52 -19.67
CA PRO A 11 -12.35 -34.52 -20.66
C PRO A 11 -12.43 -33.13 -20.02
N PRO A 12 -12.16 -32.03 -20.76
CA PRO A 12 -12.04 -30.68 -20.21
C PRO A 12 -13.23 -30.23 -19.35
N PHE A 13 -14.45 -30.54 -19.78
CA PHE A 13 -15.66 -30.20 -19.03
C PHE A 13 -15.72 -30.89 -17.67
N GLN A 14 -15.43 -32.20 -17.62
CA GLN A 14 -15.44 -32.97 -16.38
C GLN A 14 -14.27 -32.57 -15.47
N ALA A 15 -13.08 -32.36 -16.03
CA ALA A 15 -11.92 -31.87 -15.30
C ALA A 15 -12.17 -30.50 -14.65
N ALA A 16 -12.89 -29.61 -15.34
CA ALA A 16 -13.28 -28.31 -14.82
C ALA A 16 -14.32 -28.43 -13.68
N MET A 17 -15.32 -29.29 -13.84
CA MET A 17 -16.35 -29.52 -12.81
C MET A 17 -15.74 -30.13 -11.53
N ASP A 18 -14.98 -31.20 -11.68
CA ASP A 18 -14.32 -31.89 -10.55
C ASP A 18 -13.30 -30.97 -9.88
N GLY A 19 -12.49 -30.27 -10.68
CA GLY A 19 -11.48 -29.34 -10.19
C GLY A 19 -12.08 -28.15 -9.44
N ALA A 20 -13.21 -27.60 -9.91
CA ALA A 20 -13.93 -26.53 -9.25
C ALA A 20 -14.62 -27.01 -7.96
N GLY A 21 -15.19 -28.22 -7.97
CA GLY A 21 -15.81 -28.84 -6.80
C GLY A 21 -14.82 -29.08 -5.66
N GLU A 22 -13.61 -29.55 -5.96
CA GLU A 22 -12.56 -29.79 -4.96
C GLU A 22 -12.07 -28.52 -4.26
N ILE A 23 -11.98 -27.39 -4.99
CA ILE A 23 -11.43 -26.13 -4.46
C ILE A 23 -12.50 -25.14 -4.03
N GLY A 24 -13.77 -25.37 -4.41
CA GLY A 24 -14.85 -24.40 -4.20
C GLY A 24 -15.00 -24.00 -2.74
N PHE A 25 -15.03 -24.99 -1.85
CA PHE A 25 -15.07 -24.76 -0.40
C PHE A 25 -13.85 -23.96 0.09
N THR A 26 -12.64 -24.32 -0.38
CA THR A 26 -11.40 -23.65 -0.01
C THR A 26 -11.40 -22.18 -0.43
N ILE A 27 -11.86 -21.87 -1.64
CA ILE A 27 -11.97 -20.50 -2.15
C ILE A 27 -12.95 -19.69 -1.31
N ILE A 28 -14.14 -20.24 -1.02
CA ILE A 28 -15.14 -19.56 -0.20
C ILE A 28 -14.59 -19.32 1.21
N SER A 29 -13.95 -20.33 1.81
CA SER A 29 -13.36 -20.22 3.16
C SER A 29 -12.28 -19.14 3.24
N LEU A 30 -11.34 -19.12 2.29
CA LEU A 30 -10.30 -18.08 2.21
C LEU A 30 -10.92 -16.70 1.99
N THR A 31 -11.92 -16.59 1.12
CA THR A 31 -12.63 -15.34 0.82
C THR A 31 -13.28 -14.77 2.08
N VAL A 32 -14.04 -15.60 2.81
CA VAL A 32 -14.70 -15.19 4.06
C VAL A 32 -13.67 -14.82 5.13
N SER A 33 -12.59 -15.60 5.25
CA SER A 33 -11.52 -15.31 6.22
C SER A 33 -10.83 -13.96 5.93
N LEU A 34 -10.52 -13.68 4.66
CA LEU A 34 -9.94 -12.39 4.25
C LEU A 34 -10.89 -11.23 4.54
N ILE A 35 -12.18 -11.38 4.22
CA ILE A 35 -13.19 -10.35 4.52
C ILE A 35 -13.31 -10.13 6.03
N ALA A 36 -13.29 -11.21 6.83
CA ALA A 36 -13.40 -11.12 8.29
C ALA A 36 -12.28 -10.27 8.90
N VAL A 37 -11.05 -10.37 8.38
CA VAL A 37 -9.92 -9.54 8.81
C VAL A 37 -10.12 -8.05 8.44
N LEU A 38 -10.92 -7.74 7.42
CA LEU A 38 -11.22 -6.36 7.02
C LEU A 38 -12.36 -5.72 7.83
N ILE A 39 -13.22 -6.51 8.48
CA ILE A 39 -14.37 -6.00 9.25
C ILE A 39 -13.97 -4.98 10.32
N PRO A 40 -12.91 -5.17 11.14
CA PRO A 40 -12.50 -4.18 12.12
C PRO A 40 -12.17 -2.80 11.52
N LEU A 41 -11.63 -2.76 10.30
CA LEU A 41 -11.32 -1.49 9.61
C LEU A 41 -12.58 -0.69 9.30
N LEU A 42 -13.71 -1.36 9.06
CA LEU A 42 -15.01 -0.70 8.82
C LEU A 42 -15.54 -0.01 10.08
N PHE A 43 -15.13 -0.47 11.27
CA PHE A 43 -15.57 0.07 12.55
C PHE A 43 -14.63 1.13 13.13
N MET A 44 -13.47 1.38 12.50
CA MET A 44 -12.61 2.49 12.90
C MET A 44 -13.37 3.81 12.75
N GLN A 45 -13.45 4.57 13.84
CA GLN A 45 -14.04 5.90 13.89
C GLN A 45 -12.95 6.94 13.58
N GLU A 46 -13.35 8.21 13.42
CA GLU A 46 -12.47 9.35 13.06
C GLU A 46 -12.05 9.45 11.58
N VAL A 47 -11.30 10.50 11.25
CA VAL A 47 -10.83 10.82 9.89
C VAL A 47 -10.01 9.67 9.30
N ILE A 48 -9.17 9.05 10.12
CA ILE A 48 -8.36 7.88 9.77
C ILE A 48 -9.27 6.71 9.37
N GLY A 49 -10.32 6.47 10.16
CA GLY A 49 -11.30 5.43 9.89
C GLY A 49 -12.05 5.62 8.57
N ARG A 50 -12.24 6.86 8.08
CA ARG A 50 -12.90 7.11 6.79
C ARG A 50 -12.06 6.63 5.61
N LEU A 51 -10.77 6.96 5.60
CA LEU A 51 -9.83 6.52 4.55
C LEU A 51 -9.68 4.99 4.52
N PHE A 52 -9.51 4.38 5.70
CA PHE A 52 -9.38 2.92 5.78
C PHE A 52 -10.69 2.19 5.46
N ARG A 53 -11.85 2.78 5.77
CA ARG A 53 -13.15 2.21 5.41
C ARG A 53 -13.36 2.17 3.91
N GLU A 54 -13.06 3.25 3.20
CA GLU A 54 -13.15 3.27 1.73
C GLU A 54 -12.26 2.19 1.12
N PHE A 55 -11.01 2.10 1.57
CA PHE A 55 -10.09 1.05 1.13
C PHE A 55 -10.58 -0.38 1.45
N ALA A 56 -11.05 -0.61 2.68
CA ALA A 56 -11.53 -1.92 3.11
C ALA A 56 -12.78 -2.36 2.31
N VAL A 57 -13.71 -1.44 2.04
CA VAL A 57 -14.90 -1.72 1.22
C VAL A 57 -14.49 -2.07 -0.21
N THR A 58 -13.59 -1.31 -0.83
CA THR A 58 -13.10 -1.60 -2.18
C THR A 58 -12.46 -2.98 -2.23
N LEU A 59 -11.54 -3.30 -1.31
CA LEU A 59 -10.90 -4.62 -1.27
C LEU A 59 -11.91 -5.75 -1.05
N ALA A 60 -12.85 -5.59 -0.12
CA ALA A 60 -13.86 -6.60 0.16
C ALA A 60 -14.73 -6.90 -1.07
N ILE A 61 -15.19 -5.86 -1.77
CA ILE A 61 -15.96 -6.01 -3.01
C ILE A 61 -15.11 -6.66 -4.10
N THR A 62 -13.86 -6.24 -4.29
CA THR A 62 -12.95 -6.85 -5.27
C THR A 62 -12.70 -8.33 -4.97
N ILE A 63 -12.51 -8.70 -3.70
CA ILE A 63 -12.32 -10.09 -3.27
C ILE A 63 -13.58 -10.92 -3.54
N LEU A 64 -14.78 -10.40 -3.23
CA LEU A 64 -16.05 -11.08 -3.53
C LEU A 64 -16.26 -11.30 -5.03
N ILE A 65 -16.03 -10.27 -5.84
CA ILE A 65 -16.13 -10.37 -7.30
C ILE A 65 -15.08 -11.37 -7.82
N SER A 66 -13.85 -11.33 -7.31
CA SER A 66 -12.81 -12.29 -7.68
C SER A 66 -13.20 -13.73 -7.34
N ALA A 67 -13.80 -13.97 -6.18
CA ALA A 67 -14.29 -15.29 -5.78
C ALA A 67 -15.41 -15.76 -6.73
N LEU A 68 -16.36 -14.88 -7.06
CA LEU A 68 -17.43 -15.17 -8.01
C LEU A 68 -16.86 -15.53 -9.39
N VAL A 69 -15.94 -14.72 -9.93
CA VAL A 69 -15.27 -14.94 -11.22
C VAL A 69 -14.47 -16.26 -11.20
N SER A 70 -13.76 -16.54 -10.11
CA SER A 70 -12.95 -17.76 -9.97
C SER A 70 -13.79 -19.04 -9.89
N LEU A 71 -15.02 -18.97 -9.39
CA LEU A 71 -15.90 -20.14 -9.26
C LEU A 71 -16.82 -20.32 -10.47
N THR A 72 -17.01 -19.28 -11.29
CA THR A 72 -17.94 -19.31 -12.43
C THR A 72 -17.20 -19.23 -13.76
N LEU A 73 -16.53 -18.12 -14.02
CA LEU A 73 -15.92 -17.80 -15.30
C LEU A 73 -14.66 -18.65 -15.54
N VAL A 74 -13.79 -18.80 -14.54
CA VAL A 74 -12.54 -19.56 -14.69
C VAL A 74 -12.78 -21.04 -15.05
N PRO A 75 -13.67 -21.79 -14.35
CA PRO A 75 -13.99 -23.16 -14.75
C PRO A 75 -14.67 -23.24 -16.11
N MET A 76 -15.57 -22.28 -16.43
CA MET A 76 -16.24 -22.24 -17.73
C MET A 76 -15.26 -22.03 -18.89
N MET A 77 -14.35 -21.06 -18.75
CA MET A 77 -13.29 -20.83 -19.73
C MET A 77 -12.36 -22.05 -19.82
N SER A 78 -12.02 -22.66 -18.68
CA SER A 78 -11.18 -23.86 -18.66
C SER A 78 -11.84 -25.07 -19.31
N ALA A 79 -13.17 -25.18 -19.26
CA ALA A 79 -13.90 -26.24 -19.93
C ALA A 79 -13.98 -26.05 -21.45
N ARG A 80 -13.92 -24.79 -21.94
CA ARG A 80 -14.17 -24.46 -23.35
C ARG A 80 -12.92 -24.09 -24.16
N TRP A 81 -11.92 -23.48 -23.53
CA TRP A 81 -10.75 -22.92 -24.21
C TRP A 81 -9.44 -23.65 -23.89
N LEU A 82 -9.41 -24.61 -22.96
CA LEU A 82 -8.22 -25.44 -22.79
C LEU A 82 -8.07 -26.37 -23.99
N GLU A 83 -6.98 -26.21 -24.71
CA GLU A 83 -6.55 -27.13 -25.75
C GLU A 83 -6.31 -28.55 -25.17
N PRO A 84 -6.38 -29.60 -26.01
CA PRO A 84 -5.95 -30.93 -25.61
C PRO A 84 -4.51 -30.87 -25.07
N LEU A 85 -4.20 -31.68 -24.05
CA LEU A 85 -2.83 -31.86 -23.57
C LEU A 85 -1.96 -32.31 -24.75
N SER A 86 -1.32 -31.35 -25.41
CA SER A 86 -0.25 -31.65 -26.34
C SER A 86 0.94 -32.06 -25.49
N GLU A 87 1.64 -33.13 -25.91
CA GLU A 87 2.91 -33.49 -25.30
C GLU A 87 3.84 -32.29 -25.27
N VAL A 88 4.80 -32.25 -24.36
CA VAL A 88 5.72 -31.13 -24.18
C VAL A 88 6.55 -30.88 -25.45
N HIS A 89 6.05 -30.02 -26.34
CA HIS A 89 6.71 -29.66 -27.60
C HIS A 89 7.69 -28.51 -27.35
N GLY A 90 8.98 -28.82 -27.27
CA GLY A 90 10.07 -27.84 -27.29
C GLY A 90 11.21 -28.11 -26.31
N ARG A 91 12.46 -27.84 -26.74
CA ARG A 91 13.66 -27.97 -25.89
C ARG A 91 13.59 -27.07 -24.65
N MET A 92 12.98 -25.89 -24.79
CA MET A 92 12.78 -24.95 -23.69
C MET A 92 11.85 -25.50 -22.62
N SER A 93 10.69 -26.05 -23.01
CA SER A 93 9.71 -26.56 -22.03
C SER A 93 10.26 -27.75 -21.24
N ARG A 94 11.00 -28.67 -21.88
CA ARG A 94 11.69 -29.76 -21.17
C ARG A 94 12.78 -29.27 -20.21
N TRP A 95 13.51 -28.20 -20.57
CA TRP A 95 14.49 -27.59 -19.67
C TRP A 95 13.81 -26.97 -18.44
N VAL A 96 12.70 -26.26 -18.64
CA VAL A 96 11.90 -25.69 -17.53
C VAL A 96 11.37 -26.81 -16.63
N GLN A 97 10.81 -27.87 -17.20
CA GLN A 97 10.31 -29.02 -16.45
C GLN A 97 11.41 -29.64 -15.58
N ALA A 98 12.57 -29.93 -16.15
CA ALA A 98 13.69 -30.51 -15.40
C ALA A 98 14.20 -29.58 -14.27
N ARG A 99 14.16 -28.26 -14.48
CA ARG A 99 14.50 -27.28 -13.43
C ARG A 99 13.45 -27.23 -12.32
N MET A 100 12.16 -27.29 -12.67
CA MET A 100 11.07 -27.37 -11.70
C MET A 100 11.15 -28.65 -10.87
N ASP A 101 11.35 -29.80 -11.50
CA ASP A 101 11.50 -31.09 -10.81
C ASP A 101 12.73 -31.07 -9.87
N GLY A 102 13.83 -30.47 -10.32
CA GLY A 102 15.00 -30.22 -9.50
C GLY A 102 14.68 -29.36 -8.27
N LEU A 103 13.96 -28.25 -8.44
CA LEU A 103 13.54 -27.36 -7.34
C LEU A 103 12.65 -28.09 -6.34
N VAL A 104 11.68 -28.87 -6.81
CA VAL A 104 10.78 -29.67 -5.96
C VAL A 104 11.58 -30.68 -5.14
N GLY A 105 12.54 -31.38 -5.75
CA GLY A 105 13.40 -32.33 -5.03
C GLY A 105 14.38 -31.67 -4.03
N HIS A 106 14.79 -30.41 -4.25
CA HIS A 106 15.55 -29.66 -3.24
C HIS A 106 14.66 -29.19 -2.09
N TYR A 107 13.45 -28.72 -2.40
CA TYR A 107 12.46 -28.33 -1.41
C TYR A 107 12.07 -29.51 -0.51
N ASP A 108 11.81 -30.69 -1.09
CA ASP A 108 11.47 -31.91 -0.33
C ASP A 108 12.57 -32.32 0.65
N ARG A 109 13.84 -32.33 0.21
CA ARG A 109 14.99 -32.59 1.08
C ARG A 109 15.11 -31.55 2.21
N GLY A 110 14.91 -30.27 1.89
CA GLY A 110 14.88 -29.19 2.88
C GLY A 110 13.76 -29.39 3.90
N LEU A 111 12.56 -29.74 3.44
CA LEU A 111 11.40 -29.99 4.29
C LEU A 111 11.64 -31.17 5.23
N GLN A 112 12.17 -32.29 4.72
CA GLN A 112 12.53 -33.44 5.55
C GLN A 112 13.57 -33.07 6.61
N TRP A 113 14.58 -32.26 6.27
CA TRP A 113 15.57 -31.78 7.24
C TRP A 113 14.96 -30.90 8.34
N VAL A 114 14.05 -29.98 7.98
CA VAL A 114 13.32 -29.12 8.94
C VAL A 114 12.40 -29.94 9.84
N LEU A 115 11.68 -30.92 9.27
CA LEU A 115 10.78 -31.82 10.00
C LEU A 115 11.53 -32.82 10.87
N ALA A 116 12.77 -33.20 10.54
CA ALA A 116 13.61 -34.02 11.41
C ALA A 116 14.14 -33.23 12.63
N ARG A 117 14.17 -31.89 12.55
CA ARG A 117 14.72 -31.00 13.58
C ARG A 117 13.65 -30.09 14.19
N GLN A 118 12.47 -30.64 14.49
CA GLN A 118 11.28 -29.88 14.94
C GLN A 118 11.56 -28.94 16.11
N GLY A 119 12.34 -29.37 17.11
CA GLY A 119 12.68 -28.52 18.26
C GLY A 119 13.51 -27.29 17.88
N PHE A 120 14.49 -27.45 16.99
CA PHE A 120 15.27 -26.33 16.46
C PHE A 120 14.40 -25.42 15.59
N THR A 121 13.55 -25.99 14.74
CA THR A 121 12.60 -25.25 13.91
C THR A 121 11.64 -24.41 14.77
N LEU A 122 11.13 -24.97 15.87
CA LEU A 122 10.28 -24.26 16.82
C LEU A 122 11.02 -23.11 17.52
N LEU A 123 12.28 -23.34 17.91
CA LEU A 123 13.13 -22.30 18.48
C LEU A 123 13.35 -21.15 17.50
N VAL A 124 13.64 -21.45 16.24
CA VAL A 124 13.76 -20.44 15.18
C VAL A 124 12.44 -19.68 14.99
N ALA A 125 11.30 -20.37 14.96
CA ALA A 125 9.98 -19.73 14.85
C ALA A 125 9.67 -18.80 16.05
N LEU A 126 10.04 -19.21 17.27
CA LEU A 126 9.92 -18.36 18.45
C LEU A 126 10.87 -17.16 18.38
N ALA A 127 12.11 -17.37 17.95
CA ALA A 127 13.09 -16.30 17.81
C ALA A 127 12.65 -15.26 16.75
N THR A 128 12.08 -15.68 15.63
CA THR A 128 11.55 -14.75 14.61
C THR A 128 10.31 -14.01 15.10
N LEU A 129 9.44 -14.66 15.89
CA LEU A 129 8.30 -14.00 16.53
C LEU A 129 8.75 -12.91 17.51
N VAL A 130 9.70 -13.24 18.39
CA VAL A 130 10.28 -12.29 19.35
C VAL A 130 10.97 -11.13 18.62
N LEU A 131 11.77 -11.43 17.60
CA LEU A 131 12.41 -10.41 16.77
C LEU A 131 11.38 -9.47 16.13
N THR A 132 10.28 -10.01 15.60
CA THR A 132 9.21 -9.22 15.01
C THR A 132 8.56 -8.29 16.04
N ALA A 133 8.32 -8.78 17.26
CA ALA A 133 7.76 -7.97 18.35
C ALA A 133 8.73 -6.85 18.80
N VAL A 134 10.02 -7.15 18.88
CA VAL A 134 11.07 -6.15 19.19
C VAL A 134 11.14 -5.09 18.10
N LEU A 135 11.13 -5.48 16.82
CA LEU A 135 11.10 -4.53 15.69
C LEU A 135 9.85 -3.66 15.72
N TYR A 136 8.68 -4.25 15.98
CA TYR A 136 7.43 -3.51 16.11
C TYR A 136 7.49 -2.45 17.21
N TRP A 137 8.15 -2.75 18.33
CA TRP A 137 8.34 -1.78 19.41
C TRP A 137 9.36 -0.69 19.06
N ALA A 138 10.43 -1.05 18.36
CA ALA A 138 11.52 -0.13 17.99
C ALA A 138 11.12 0.86 16.86
N ILE A 139 10.19 0.50 15.98
CA ILE A 139 9.79 1.35 14.85
C ILE A 139 9.05 2.61 15.37
N PRO A 140 9.53 3.82 15.03
CA PRO A 140 8.85 5.05 15.39
C PRO A 140 7.51 5.13 14.68
N LYS A 141 6.45 5.40 15.44
CA LYS A 141 5.10 5.50 14.91
C LYS A 141 4.91 6.89 14.30
N SER A 142 4.87 6.95 12.97
CA SER A 142 4.41 8.13 12.24
C SER A 142 3.11 7.79 11.51
N LEU A 143 2.16 8.72 11.49
CA LEU A 143 0.84 8.51 10.86
C LEU A 143 0.91 8.70 9.35
N PHE A 144 1.71 9.67 8.90
CA PHE A 144 1.90 9.98 7.49
C PHE A 144 3.34 10.43 7.25
N PRO A 145 3.96 10.02 6.13
CA PRO A 145 5.15 10.70 5.67
C PRO A 145 4.78 12.15 5.36
N THR A 146 5.58 13.10 5.85
CA THR A 146 5.45 14.50 5.46
C THR A 146 5.74 14.59 3.97
N GLN A 147 4.71 14.80 3.17
CA GLN A 147 4.84 14.95 1.74
C GLN A 147 5.08 16.44 1.44
N SER A 148 6.12 16.71 0.67
CA SER A 148 6.38 18.05 0.15
C SER A 148 5.30 18.38 -0.86
N THR A 149 4.42 19.33 -0.50
CA THR A 149 3.34 19.83 -1.36
C THR A 149 3.80 20.97 -2.27
N GLY A 150 5.09 21.35 -2.20
CA GLY A 150 5.62 22.52 -2.90
C GLY A 150 5.13 23.83 -2.29
N GLN A 151 4.57 23.79 -1.08
CA GLN A 151 4.07 24.95 -0.37
C GLN A 151 4.54 24.97 1.09
N LEU A 152 5.20 26.05 1.49
CA LEU A 152 5.57 26.33 2.86
C LEU A 152 4.61 27.37 3.45
N GLN A 153 4.21 27.18 4.71
CA GLN A 153 3.38 28.13 5.44
C GLN A 153 4.20 28.77 6.56
N GLY A 154 4.46 30.07 6.45
CA GLY A 154 5.09 30.89 7.47
C GLY A 154 4.07 31.72 8.25
N ARG A 155 4.39 32.05 9.50
CA ARG A 155 3.65 33.04 10.29
C ARG A 155 4.58 34.14 10.74
N VAL A 156 4.16 35.38 10.53
CA VAL A 156 4.85 36.57 11.06
C VAL A 156 4.10 37.00 12.32
N GLN A 157 4.77 36.98 13.46
CA GLN A 157 4.24 37.44 14.73
C GLN A 157 4.92 38.75 15.12
N ALA A 158 4.13 39.80 15.31
CA ALA A 158 4.57 41.11 15.76
C ALA A 158 4.01 41.39 17.17
N SER A 159 4.35 42.57 17.71
CA SER A 159 3.85 43.00 19.02
C SER A 159 2.32 43.15 19.02
N PRO A 160 1.59 42.81 20.10
CA PRO A 160 0.13 42.88 20.16
C PRO A 160 -0.48 44.28 19.90
N ASP A 161 0.29 45.34 20.11
CA ASP A 161 -0.07 46.75 19.92
C ASP A 161 0.23 47.28 18.49
N VAL A 162 0.70 46.42 17.59
CA VAL A 162 1.06 46.83 16.22
C VAL A 162 -0.16 47.29 15.42
N SER A 163 -0.04 48.44 14.74
CA SER A 163 -1.07 48.90 13.81
C SER A 163 -1.08 48.05 12.54
N PHE A 164 -2.23 48.02 11.84
CA PHE A 164 -2.35 47.32 10.55
C PHE A 164 -1.30 47.78 9.53
N GLU A 165 -1.08 49.10 9.44
CA GLU A 165 -0.10 49.68 8.50
C GLU A 165 1.33 49.20 8.83
N ARG A 166 1.69 49.17 10.11
CA ARG A 166 3.00 48.68 10.55
C ARG A 166 3.16 47.19 10.29
N MET A 167 2.10 46.41 10.51
CA MET A 167 2.11 44.98 10.22
C MET A 167 2.24 44.70 8.72
N ALA A 168 1.56 45.46 7.86
CA ALA A 168 1.68 45.35 6.41
C ALA A 168 3.12 45.61 5.93
N LEU A 169 3.80 46.60 6.50
CA LEU A 169 5.21 46.86 6.21
C LEU A 169 6.13 45.71 6.64
N LEU A 170 5.94 45.19 7.86
CA LEU A 170 6.72 44.07 8.38
C LEU A 170 6.52 42.80 7.54
N GLN A 171 5.27 42.54 7.12
CA GLN A 171 4.96 41.37 6.32
C GLN A 171 5.43 41.49 4.87
N GLN A 172 5.41 42.68 4.28
CA GLN A 172 6.06 42.94 2.99
C GLN A 172 7.58 42.77 3.08
N ALA A 173 8.21 43.25 4.15
CA ALA A 173 9.64 43.07 4.37
C ALA A 173 9.99 41.58 4.47
N ALA A 174 9.24 40.81 5.25
CA ALA A 174 9.39 39.36 5.36
C ALA A 174 9.17 38.66 4.00
N ALA A 175 8.13 39.03 3.25
CA ALA A 175 7.85 38.46 1.94
C ALA A 175 8.98 38.72 0.94
N ARG A 176 9.61 39.91 0.95
CA ARG A 176 10.75 40.23 0.08
C ARG A 176 11.97 39.38 0.39
N VAL A 177 12.25 39.12 1.67
CA VAL A 177 13.37 38.25 2.09
C VAL A 177 13.14 36.82 1.58
N VAL A 178 11.92 36.29 1.73
CA VAL A 178 11.59 34.94 1.26
C VAL A 178 11.58 34.85 -0.27
N LEU A 179 11.12 35.88 -0.98
CA LEU A 179 11.17 35.95 -2.45
C LEU A 179 12.59 36.03 -3.02
N ALA A 180 13.58 36.43 -2.21
CA ALA A 180 14.96 36.50 -2.65
C ALA A 180 15.59 35.10 -2.81
N ASP A 181 14.98 34.06 -2.24
CA ASP A 181 15.43 32.68 -2.37
C ASP A 181 15.10 32.13 -3.78
N PRO A 182 16.09 31.58 -4.52
CA PRO A 182 15.87 31.05 -5.87
C PRO A 182 14.92 29.84 -5.93
N ALA A 183 14.69 29.14 -4.82
CA ALA A 183 13.75 28.02 -4.73
C ALA A 183 12.28 28.46 -4.67
N VAL A 184 12.02 29.73 -4.36
CA VAL A 184 10.68 30.29 -4.22
C VAL A 184 10.15 30.78 -5.58
N GLN A 185 8.90 30.41 -5.89
CA GLN A 185 8.21 30.86 -7.11
C GLN A 185 7.33 32.07 -6.82
N THR A 186 6.50 31.99 -5.78
CA THR A 186 5.59 33.08 -5.38
C THR A 186 5.41 33.10 -3.87
N VAL A 187 5.18 34.28 -3.30
CA VAL A 187 4.85 34.45 -1.88
C VAL A 187 3.56 35.24 -1.80
N ASN A 188 2.56 34.65 -1.16
CA ASN A 188 1.29 35.30 -0.82
C ASN A 188 1.32 35.71 0.64
N ALA A 189 1.16 37.01 0.91
CA ALA A 189 1.13 37.58 2.24
C ALA A 189 -0.27 38.10 2.57
N VAL A 190 -0.86 37.59 3.65
CA VAL A 190 -2.17 38.04 4.14
C VAL A 190 -1.99 38.62 5.55
N VAL A 191 -2.34 39.90 5.70
CA VAL A 191 -2.34 40.63 6.97
C VAL A 191 -3.79 40.67 7.48
N GLY A 192 -4.06 40.15 8.68
CA GLY A 192 -5.36 40.28 9.31
C GLY A 192 -6.33 39.10 9.11
N VAL A 193 -7.60 39.37 9.46
CA VAL A 193 -8.63 38.38 9.82
C VAL A 193 -9.05 37.53 8.62
N ASP A 194 -8.80 36.22 8.71
CA ASP A 194 -9.43 35.21 7.86
C ASP A 194 -10.90 35.08 8.31
N ALA A 195 -11.85 34.97 7.39
CA ALA A 195 -13.29 34.95 7.71
C ALA A 195 -13.68 33.83 8.69
N ASN A 196 -12.84 32.80 8.81
CA ASN A 196 -13.01 31.68 9.73
C ASN A 196 -12.19 31.78 11.04
N ASN A 197 -11.22 32.70 11.13
CA ASN A 197 -10.34 32.83 12.30
C ASN A 197 -10.08 34.31 12.60
N ASN A 198 -10.60 34.77 13.74
CA ASN A 198 -10.42 36.12 14.30
C ASN A 198 -8.97 36.33 14.79
N SER A 199 -8.02 36.23 13.86
CA SER A 199 -6.59 36.38 14.07
C SER A 199 -6.29 37.82 14.50
N MET A 200 -5.58 37.97 15.61
CA MET A 200 -5.07 39.26 16.09
C MET A 200 -4.32 39.99 14.96
N LEU A 201 -4.43 41.32 14.91
CA LEU A 201 -3.69 42.18 13.96
C LEU A 201 -2.16 41.98 14.03
N SER A 202 -1.67 41.43 15.13
CA SER A 202 -0.27 41.08 15.35
C SER A 202 0.20 39.81 14.64
N ASN A 203 -0.70 39.04 14.02
CA ASN A 203 -0.39 37.80 13.32
C ASN A 203 -0.68 37.90 11.82
N GLY A 204 0.33 37.60 11.01
CA GLY A 204 0.26 37.57 9.55
C GLY A 204 0.57 36.18 9.00
N LYS A 205 -0.15 35.74 7.96
CA LYS A 205 0.09 34.47 7.29
C LYS A 205 0.87 34.68 5.98
N LEU A 206 1.95 33.93 5.80
CA LEU A 206 2.72 33.85 4.57
C LEU A 206 2.56 32.45 3.96
N THR A 207 2.08 32.39 2.72
CA THR A 207 2.03 31.14 1.95
C THR A 207 3.05 31.24 0.83
N VAL A 208 4.08 30.40 0.88
CA VAL A 208 5.25 30.41 -0.01
C VAL A 208 5.10 29.22 -0.94
N ASN A 209 4.90 29.46 -2.24
CA ASN A 209 4.90 28.39 -3.24
C ASN A 209 6.31 28.25 -3.82
N LEU A 210 6.82 27.03 -3.80
CA LEU A 210 8.13 26.66 -4.31
C LEU A 210 8.04 26.30 -5.78
N ARG A 211 9.17 26.42 -6.49
CA ARG A 211 9.25 26.00 -7.89
C ARG A 211 9.09 24.48 -8.00
N PRO A 212 8.52 23.97 -9.11
CA PRO A 212 8.40 22.54 -9.34
C PRO A 212 9.78 21.87 -9.33
N ARG A 213 9.92 20.82 -8.52
CA ARG A 213 11.19 20.13 -8.31
C ARG A 213 11.61 19.26 -9.50
N GLY A 214 12.91 19.25 -9.76
CA GLY A 214 13.58 18.15 -10.47
C GLY A 214 14.10 17.09 -9.48
N ILE A 215 14.51 15.92 -9.97
CA ILE A 215 14.94 14.76 -9.17
C ILE A 215 16.15 15.07 -8.23
N PHE A 216 16.88 16.17 -8.45
CA PHE A 216 18.10 16.53 -7.71
C PHE A 216 18.06 17.90 -6.98
N SER A 217 16.90 18.53 -6.84
CA SER A 217 16.80 19.83 -6.13
C SER A 217 16.72 19.68 -4.60
N GLU A 218 17.27 20.64 -3.85
CA GLU A 218 17.30 20.66 -2.38
C GLU A 218 15.93 20.47 -1.72
N SER A 219 15.93 19.83 -0.54
CA SER A 219 14.74 19.48 0.25
C SER A 219 14.09 20.72 0.90
N GLU A 220 12.78 20.65 1.20
CA GLU A 220 12.03 21.75 1.82
C GLU A 220 12.59 22.08 3.21
N ALA A 221 13.15 21.07 3.88
CA ALA A 221 13.84 21.21 5.15
C ALA A 221 15.20 21.94 5.05
N ALA A 222 15.73 22.18 3.85
CA ALA A 222 16.92 23.00 3.66
C ALA A 222 16.59 24.49 3.48
N ILE A 223 15.31 24.81 3.15
CA ILE A 223 14.79 26.17 2.96
C ILE A 223 14.15 26.69 4.27
N MET A 224 13.69 25.79 5.15
CA MET A 224 13.25 26.11 6.52
C MET A 224 14.43 26.41 7.45
#